data_AF-A0YD02-F1
#
_entry.id   AF-A0YD02-F1
#
_cell.length_a   1.000
_cell.length_b   1.000
_cell.length_c   1.000
_cell.angle_alpha   90.00
_cell.angle_beta   90.00
_cell.angle_gamma   90.00
#
_symmetry.space_group_name_H-M   'P 1'
#
loop_
_entity.id
_entity.type
_entity.pdbx_description
1 polymer ?
#
loop_
_entity_poly.entity_id
_entity_poly.type
_entity_poly.pdbx_seq_one_letter_code
_entity_poly.pdbx_strand_id
1 'polypeptide(L)'
;MTLLKELEYDEIDFQKYGSQQLATVVFDRDEDGEQSQITILKDGKINQFNGSNKYNPSARRGASCVYAEEEEDGGKCVKICTIQHKGVTLIEVHSVCQDELDYLFKNIQ
;
A
#
# COMPACT_ATOMS: atom_id res chain seq x y z
N MET A 1 -3.47 -42.65 -4.90
CA MET A 1 -2.11 -42.12 -4.67
C MET A 1 -2.16 -40.62 -4.92
N THR A 2 -2.17 -39.81 -3.88
CA THR A 2 -2.12 -38.36 -4.00
C THR A 2 -0.67 -37.94 -4.18
N LEU A 3 -0.37 -37.41 -5.36
CA LEU A 3 0.96 -36.98 -5.84
C LEU A 3 1.29 -35.55 -5.40
N LEU A 4 0.84 -35.16 -4.20
CA LEU A 4 1.09 -33.82 -3.67
C LEU A 4 2.11 -33.97 -2.54
N LYS A 5 3.36 -33.58 -2.83
CA LYS A 5 4.40 -33.42 -1.82
C LYS A 5 3.99 -32.22 -0.96
N GLU A 6 3.75 -32.47 0.32
CA GLU A 6 3.64 -31.41 1.32
C GLU A 6 5.05 -30.82 1.49
N LEU A 7 5.20 -29.54 1.17
CA LEU A 7 6.48 -28.84 1.30
C LEU A 7 6.59 -28.31 2.73
N GLU A 8 7.70 -28.60 3.39
CA GLU A 8 8.01 -27.96 4.67
C GLU A 8 8.46 -26.51 4.43
N TYR A 9 8.23 -25.64 5.43
CA TYR A 9 8.53 -24.20 5.33
C TYR A 9 9.99 -23.93 4.91
N ASP A 10 10.92 -24.74 5.40
CA ASP A 10 12.35 -24.64 5.10
C ASP A 10 12.74 -25.21 3.73
N GLU A 11 11.84 -25.97 3.07
CA GLU A 11 12.00 -26.42 1.68
C GLU A 11 11.56 -25.34 0.68
N ILE A 12 10.92 -24.28 1.16
CA ILE A 12 10.55 -23.11 0.38
C ILE A 12 11.63 -22.05 0.64
N ASP A 13 12.45 -21.76 -0.35
CA ASP A 13 13.51 -20.73 -0.29
C ASP A 13 12.87 -19.32 -0.32
N PHE A 14 12.09 -19.01 0.72
CA PHE A 14 11.68 -17.64 1.00
C PHE A 14 12.92 -16.88 1.48
N GLN A 15 13.56 -16.18 0.56
CA GLN A 15 14.58 -15.22 0.93
C GLN A 15 13.95 -14.20 1.88
N LYS A 16 14.45 -14.19 3.12
CA LYS A 16 13.85 -13.46 4.24
C LYS A 16 14.34 -12.02 4.21
N TYR A 17 13.84 -11.25 3.25
CA TYR A 17 14.14 -9.83 3.14
C TYR A 17 13.20 -9.03 4.02
N GLY A 18 13.76 -8.10 4.78
CA GLY A 18 12.98 -7.16 5.57
C GLY A 18 12.39 -6.09 4.67
N SER A 19 11.08 -5.89 4.73
CA SER A 19 10.46 -4.66 4.26
C SER A 19 10.05 -3.85 5.49
N GLN A 20 10.43 -2.58 5.55
CA GLN A 20 10.06 -1.71 6.67
C GLN A 20 8.82 -0.90 6.29
N GLN A 21 7.78 -0.96 7.12
CA GLN A 21 6.60 -0.12 6.92
C GLN A 21 6.98 1.35 7.11
N LEU A 22 6.79 2.14 6.05
CA LEU A 22 7.01 3.57 6.04
C LEU A 22 5.79 4.34 6.56
N ALA A 23 4.60 4.01 6.06
CA ALA A 23 3.37 4.72 6.36
C ALA A 23 2.13 3.89 6.00
N THR A 24 0.99 4.26 6.57
CA THR A 24 -0.33 3.84 6.07
C THR A 24 -1.04 5.05 5.48
N VAL A 25 -1.56 4.91 4.28
CA VAL A 25 -2.33 5.96 3.58
C VAL A 25 -3.74 5.45 3.33
N VAL A 26 -4.72 6.21 3.77
CA VAL A 26 -6.15 5.94 3.55
C VAL A 26 -6.68 6.94 2.55
N PHE A 27 -7.32 6.42 1.50
CA PHE A 27 -8.05 7.21 0.52
C PHE A 27 -9.55 7.03 0.77
N ASP A 28 -10.21 8.13 1.12
CA ASP A 28 -11.65 8.12 1.30
C ASP A 28 -12.37 8.01 -0.04
N ARG A 29 -13.52 7.35 -0.01
CA ARG A 29 -14.37 7.18 -1.18
C ARG A 29 -15.01 8.52 -1.53
N ASP A 30 -14.77 8.96 -2.76
CA ASP A 30 -15.51 10.05 -3.39
C ASP A 30 -15.82 9.65 -4.84
N GLU A 31 -17.09 9.35 -5.11
CA GLU A 31 -17.60 8.58 -6.26
C GLU A 31 -17.14 9.10 -7.64
N ASP A 32 -15.94 8.66 -8.06
CA ASP A 32 -15.23 9.14 -9.27
C ASP A 32 -14.77 10.61 -9.20
N GLY A 33 -14.65 11.17 -7.99
CA GLY A 33 -14.07 12.49 -7.78
C GLY A 33 -12.62 12.58 -8.27
N GLU A 34 -12.24 13.70 -8.87
CA GLU A 34 -10.83 13.98 -9.23
C GLU A 34 -9.94 14.17 -7.99
N GLN A 35 -10.57 14.46 -6.85
CA GLN A 35 -9.94 14.58 -5.54
C GLN A 35 -10.52 13.55 -4.56
N SER A 36 -9.76 13.25 -3.53
CA SER A 36 -10.18 12.48 -2.37
C SER A 36 -9.58 13.06 -1.10
N GLN A 37 -10.24 12.81 0.03
CA GLN A 37 -9.62 13.05 1.33
C GLN A 37 -8.58 11.94 1.55
N ILE A 38 -7.33 12.37 1.72
CA ILE A 38 -6.17 11.51 1.92
C ILE A 38 -5.73 11.66 3.36
N THR A 39 -5.63 10.54 4.08
CA THR A 39 -5.13 10.48 5.45
C THR A 39 -3.86 9.66 5.51
N ILE A 40 -2.79 10.24 6.02
CA ILE A 40 -1.48 9.58 6.16
C ILE A 40 -1.18 9.39 7.64
N LEU A 41 -0.88 8.14 7.99
CA LEU A 41 -0.48 7.69 9.33
C LEU A 41 0.99 7.26 9.24
N LYS A 42 1.87 7.99 9.92
CA LYS A 42 3.32 7.72 9.93
C LYS A 42 3.91 8.12 11.28
N ASP A 43 4.69 7.25 11.89
CA ASP A 43 5.40 7.52 13.17
C ASP A 43 4.50 8.07 14.29
N GLY A 44 3.28 7.57 14.38
CA GLY A 44 2.26 8.03 15.35
C GLY A 44 1.65 9.40 15.04
N LYS A 45 2.03 10.04 13.93
CA LYS A 45 1.44 11.29 13.44
C LYS A 45 0.36 11.02 12.40
N ILE A 46 -0.60 11.95 12.33
CA ILE A 46 -1.69 11.95 11.38
C ILE A 46 -1.62 13.23 10.56
N ASN A 47 -1.56 13.11 9.24
CA ASN A 47 -1.71 14.23 8.32
C ASN A 47 -2.89 13.96 7.37
N GLN A 48 -3.84 14.89 7.31
CA GLN A 48 -5.04 14.75 6.48
C GLN A 48 -5.20 15.97 5.56
N PHE A 49 -5.46 15.73 4.28
CA PHE A 49 -5.66 16.77 3.28
C PHE A 49 -6.55 16.29 2.13
N ASN A 50 -7.15 17.23 1.39
CA ASN A 50 -7.82 16.92 0.13
C ASN A 50 -6.78 16.98 -0.99
N GLY A 51 -6.72 15.93 -1.80
CA GLY A 51 -5.68 15.76 -2.82
C GLY A 51 -6.17 15.02 -4.05
N SER A 52 -5.34 14.97 -5.09
CA SER A 52 -5.62 14.23 -6.32
C SER A 52 -5.87 12.74 -6.06
N ASN A 53 -6.89 12.21 -6.73
CA ASN A 53 -7.25 10.80 -6.70
C ASN A 53 -6.34 9.91 -7.58
N LYS A 54 -5.35 10.49 -8.27
CA LYS A 54 -4.47 9.80 -9.23
C LYS A 54 -3.75 8.58 -8.63
N TYR A 55 -3.42 8.62 -7.34
CA TYR A 55 -2.68 7.55 -6.64
C TYR A 55 -3.57 6.62 -5.81
N ASN A 56 -4.88 6.89 -5.77
CA ASN A 56 -5.86 6.03 -5.11
C ASN A 56 -6.07 4.77 -5.98
N PRO A 57 -5.91 3.56 -5.43
CA PRO A 57 -6.16 2.33 -6.19
C PRO A 57 -7.64 2.16 -6.57
N SER A 58 -8.58 2.87 -5.92
CA SER A 58 -9.99 2.85 -6.29
C SER A 58 -10.75 4.11 -5.84
N ALA A 59 -11.07 5.01 -6.76
CA ALA A 59 -11.92 6.18 -6.49
C ALA A 59 -13.31 5.82 -5.93
N ARG A 60 -13.87 4.69 -6.39
CA ARG A 60 -15.24 4.27 -6.07
C ARG A 60 -15.37 3.55 -4.73
N ARG A 61 -14.26 3.26 -4.05
CA ARG A 61 -14.23 2.37 -2.88
C ARG A 61 -13.28 2.94 -1.84
N GLY A 62 -13.53 2.62 -0.56
CA GLY A 62 -12.54 2.91 0.47
C GLY A 62 -11.31 2.03 0.24
N ALA A 63 -10.14 2.65 0.23
CA ALA A 63 -8.86 1.96 0.06
C ALA A 63 -7.86 2.39 1.13
N SER A 64 -7.14 1.42 1.68
CA SER A 64 -6.03 1.66 2.60
C SER A 64 -4.78 0.99 2.07
N CYS A 65 -3.70 1.75 1.90
CA CYS A 65 -2.43 1.26 1.38
C CYS A 65 -1.34 1.39 2.44
N VAL A 66 -0.60 0.31 2.68
CA VAL A 66 0.63 0.32 3.46
C VAL A 66 1.79 0.51 2.50
N TYR A 67 2.59 1.54 2.72
CA TYR A 67 3.84 1.79 1.99
C TYR A 67 4.96 1.12 2.75
N ALA A 68 5.74 0.29 2.07
CA ALA A 68 6.90 -0.40 2.62
C ALA A 68 8.12 -0.13 1.74
N GLU A 69 9.27 0.04 2.38
CA GLU A 69 10.57 0.17 1.70
C GLU A 69 11.31 -1.16 1.76
N GLU A 70 11.81 -1.62 0.61
CA GLU A 70 12.59 -2.85 0.49
C GLU A 70 14.07 -2.59 0.81
N GLU A 71 14.66 -3.40 1.70
CA GLU A 71 16.02 -3.18 2.22
C GLU A 71 17.15 -3.48 1.20
N GLU A 72 16.98 -4.44 0.28
CA GLU A 72 18.06 -4.86 -0.64
C GLU A 72 18.04 -4.17 -2.01
N ASP A 73 16.95 -3.49 -2.37
CA ASP A 73 16.70 -3.11 -3.77
C ASP A 73 16.93 -1.62 -4.04
N GLY A 74 17.82 -0.99 -3.25
CA GLY A 74 18.14 0.43 -3.34
C GLY A 74 17.05 1.37 -2.82
N GLY A 75 16.23 0.90 -1.87
CA GLY A 75 15.15 1.70 -1.27
C GLY A 75 13.89 1.77 -2.15
N LYS A 76 13.63 0.76 -2.98
CA LYS A 76 12.37 0.69 -3.74
C LYS A 76 11.20 0.62 -2.77
N CYS A 77 10.18 1.43 -3.03
CA CYS A 77 8.96 1.42 -2.25
C CYS A 77 7.86 0.65 -3.00
N VAL A 78 7.17 -0.21 -2.28
CA VAL A 78 5.94 -0.86 -2.70
C VAL A 78 4.78 -0.37 -1.86
N LYS A 79 3.57 -0.39 -2.41
CA LYS A 79 2.35 -0.20 -1.64
C LYS A 79 1.47 -1.43 -1.72
N ILE A 80 0.97 -1.86 -0.57
CA ILE A 80 0.05 -2.98 -0.41
C ILE A 80 -1.30 -2.39 -0.06
N CYS A 81 -2.23 -2.44 -1.01
CA CYS A 81 -3.53 -1.81 -0.92
C CYS A 81 -4.62 -2.83 -0.60
N THR A 82 -5.43 -2.52 0.40
CA THR A 82 -6.64 -3.24 0.76
C THR A 82 -7.84 -2.43 0.28
N ILE A 83 -8.68 -3.04 -0.57
CA ILE A 83 -9.84 -2.40 -1.19
C ILE A 83 -11.09 -3.18 -0.80
N GLN A 84 -12.03 -2.53 -0.13
CA GLN A 84 -13.27 -3.16 0.32
C GLN A 84 -14.35 -3.08 -0.76
N HIS A 85 -14.91 -4.23 -1.15
CA HIS A 85 -15.99 -4.31 -2.13
C HIS A 85 -17.06 -5.34 -1.76
N LYS A 86 -18.24 -4.88 -1.30
CA LYS A 86 -19.46 -5.71 -1.14
C LYS A 86 -19.20 -7.07 -0.44
N GLY A 87 -18.51 -7.03 0.71
CA GLY A 87 -18.19 -8.24 1.48
C GLY A 87 -16.97 -9.03 0.99
N VAL A 88 -16.27 -8.54 -0.04
CA VAL A 88 -15.00 -9.06 -0.53
C VAL A 88 -13.89 -8.04 -0.22
N THR A 89 -12.76 -8.54 0.24
CA THR A 89 -11.53 -7.75 0.37
C THR A 89 -10.60 -8.09 -0.79
N LEU A 90 -10.24 -7.09 -1.58
CA LEU A 90 -9.22 -7.21 -2.62
C LEU A 90 -7.89 -6.71 -2.05
N ILE A 91 -6.82 -7.44 -2.32
CA ILE A 91 -5.46 -7.06 -1.97
C ILE A 91 -4.67 -6.88 -3.27
N GLU A 92 -4.08 -5.71 -3.44
CA GLU A 92 -3.26 -5.38 -4.60
C GLU A 92 -1.88 -4.89 -4.15
N VAL A 93 -0.84 -5.26 -4.87
CA VAL A 93 0.54 -4.85 -4.61
C VAL A 93 1.04 -4.06 -5.81
N HIS A 94 1.53 -2.85 -5.56
CA HIS A 94 1.98 -1.92 -6.61
C HIS A 94 3.38 -1.43 -6.31
N SER A 95 4.22 -1.31 -7.34
CA SER A 95 5.45 -0.51 -7.26
C SER A 95 5.10 0.96 -7.13
N VAL A 96 5.80 1.70 -6.28
CA VAL A 96 5.57 3.13 -6.06
C VAL A 96 6.64 3.94 -6.76
N CYS A 97 6.24 4.94 -7.56
CA CYS A 97 7.18 5.86 -8.19
C CYS A 97 7.54 7.03 -7.27
N GLN A 98 8.69 7.66 -7.53
CA GLN A 98 9.15 8.80 -6.72
C GLN A 98 8.16 9.96 -6.70
N ASP A 99 7.47 10.26 -7.81
CA ASP A 99 6.47 11.32 -7.87
C ASP A 99 5.32 11.11 -6.88
N GLU A 100 4.92 9.86 -6.64
CA GLU A 100 3.89 9.52 -5.66
C GLU A 100 4.39 9.74 -4.23
N LEU A 101 5.63 9.33 -3.94
CA LEU A 101 6.26 9.55 -2.64
C LEU A 101 6.39 11.05 -2.35
N ASP A 102 6.88 11.82 -3.32
CA ASP A 102 7.03 13.26 -3.20
C ASP A 102 5.67 13.95 -3.03
N TYR A 103 4.65 13.50 -3.74
CA TYR A 103 3.31 14.05 -3.61
C TYR A 103 2.71 13.81 -2.21
N LEU A 104 2.85 12.59 -1.67
CA LEU A 104 2.24 12.21 -0.40
C LEU A 104 3.05 12.69 0.81
N PHE A 105 4.38 12.61 0.76
CA PHE A 105 5.23 12.69 1.95
C PHE A 105 6.08 13.96 2.05
N LYS A 106 6.21 14.79 1.00
CA LYS A 106 7.14 15.94 0.98
C LYS A 106 6.88 17.00 2.05
N ASN A 107 5.64 17.11 2.55
CA ASN A 107 5.26 18.10 3.55
C ASN A 107 4.94 17.50 4.93
N ILE A 108 5.18 16.20 5.14
CA ILE A 108 4.92 15.56 6.44
C ILE A 108 6.15 15.79 7.33
N GLN A 109 6.03 16.75 8.25
CA GLN A 109 7.04 17.04 9.29
C GLN A 109 6.86 16.16 10.52
#